data_AF-A0A3D0D266-F1
#
_entry.id   AF-A0A3D0D266-F1
#
_cell.length_a   1.000
_cell.length_b   1.000
_cell.length_c   1.000
_cell.angle_alpha   90.00
_cell.angle_beta   90.00
_cell.angle_gamma   90.00
#
_symmetry.space_group_name_H-M   'P 1'
#
loop_
_entity.id
_entity.type
_entity.pdbx_description
1 polymer ?
#
loop_
_entity_poly.entity_id
_entity_poly.type
_entity_poly.pdbx_seq_one_letter_code
_entity_poly.pdbx_strand_id
1 'polypeptide(L)'
;MRTAGIPATAILLLAAVVTVATLLLQPPVLQANPSHHLKYEVKGANARLIREVTGAVVADVEGVPAQPVHAFVWWGGEGVVRIEGSIKIEVDPVSNSGEIKAEWVDRYGHWKLTQTLFASPDHPTGLRIGSSASTTELVVDDPITTNVYLHGDTTAGEPVLPTLFNLLATWGPATVTLNGQPFENPFDGPTPMWLTHVMVSVGTRHPNGTVTANNGTEIYSPALQSAGDTQPDDREVHLVFHDAPGPTLVEGNFPPPFSFFYHVLFEDVDVEIHHSE
;
A
#
# COMPACT_ATOMS: atom_id res chain seq x y z
N MET A 1 -19.60 59.78 -4.58
CA MET A 1 -20.02 58.37 -4.43
C MET A 1 -19.40 57.84 -3.14
N ARG A 2 -20.21 57.58 -2.10
CA ARG A 2 -19.76 56.94 -0.87
C ARG A 2 -20.36 55.53 -0.84
N THR A 3 -19.49 54.51 -0.86
CA THR A 3 -19.84 53.11 -0.72
C THR A 3 -20.25 52.83 0.72
N ALA A 4 -21.43 52.22 0.90
CA ALA A 4 -21.90 51.76 2.20
C ALA A 4 -21.13 50.48 2.56
N GLY A 5 -20.34 50.53 3.63
CA GLY A 5 -19.66 49.36 4.19
C GLY A 5 -20.64 48.46 4.93
N ILE A 6 -20.57 47.16 4.66
CA ILE A 6 -21.34 46.15 5.39
C ILE A 6 -20.79 46.10 6.83
N PRO A 7 -21.64 46.21 7.87
CA PRO A 7 -21.20 46.18 9.26
C PRO A 7 -20.60 44.81 9.59
N ALA A 8 -19.44 44.82 10.25
CA ALA A 8 -18.63 43.64 10.59
C ALA A 8 -19.40 42.56 11.39
N THR A 9 -20.50 42.92 12.04
CA THR A 9 -21.38 41.99 12.76
C THR A 9 -22.18 41.05 11.84
N ALA A 10 -22.43 41.42 10.58
CA ALA A 10 -23.11 40.54 9.62
C ALA A 10 -22.21 39.41 9.08
N ILE A 11 -20.89 39.59 9.11
CA ILE A 11 -19.90 38.62 8.60
C ILE A 11 -19.71 37.47 9.62
N LEU A 12 -19.78 37.76 10.92
CA LEU A 12 -19.60 36.77 11.99
C LEU A 12 -20.76 35.76 12.08
N LEU A 13 -22.01 36.18 11.79
CA LEU A 13 -23.15 35.25 11.76
C LEU A 13 -23.12 34.32 10.55
N LEU A 14 -22.64 34.78 9.39
CA LEU A 14 -22.53 33.92 8.20
C LEU A 14 -21.46 32.85 8.36
N ALA A 15 -20.32 33.19 8.98
CA ALA A 15 -19.26 32.23 9.28
C ALA A 15 -19.74 31.12 10.24
N ALA A 16 -20.45 31.49 11.32
CA ALA A 16 -20.95 30.52 12.29
C ALA A 16 -22.00 29.55 11.71
N VAL A 17 -22.87 30.02 10.79
CA VAL A 17 -23.87 29.18 10.13
C VAL A 17 -23.23 28.19 9.14
N VAL A 18 -22.16 28.59 8.44
CA VAL A 18 -21.41 27.71 7.52
C VAL A 18 -20.62 26.65 8.29
N THR A 19 -20.06 26.97 9.47
CA THR A 19 -19.35 25.98 10.30
C THR A 19 -20.29 24.93 10.92
N VAL A 20 -21.52 25.32 11.30
CA VAL A 20 -22.50 24.36 11.85
C VAL A 20 -23.09 23.47 10.73
N ALA A 21 -23.29 24.01 9.53
CA ALA A 21 -23.79 23.23 8.39
C ALA A 21 -22.77 22.19 7.88
N THR A 22 -21.47 22.47 7.97
CA THR A 22 -20.41 21.53 7.57
C THR A 22 -20.21 20.39 8.57
N LEU A 23 -20.43 20.62 9.86
CA LEU A 23 -20.42 19.52 10.87
C LEU A 23 -21.62 18.57 10.73
N LEU A 24 -22.76 19.03 10.22
CA LEU A 24 -23.97 18.21 10.07
C LEU A 24 -24.04 17.42 8.75
N LEU A 25 -23.09 17.63 7.84
CA LEU A 25 -23.03 16.98 6.53
C LEU A 25 -21.86 16.01 6.39
N GLN A 26 -21.11 15.75 7.47
CA GLN A 26 -20.19 14.61 7.45
C GLN A 26 -21.01 13.32 7.41
N PRO A 27 -20.77 12.42 6.44
CA PRO A 27 -21.38 11.11 6.49
C PRO A 27 -21.06 10.48 7.84
N PRO A 28 -21.97 9.70 8.43
CA PRO A 28 -21.68 9.02 9.68
C PRO A 28 -20.42 8.18 9.47
N VAL A 29 -19.33 8.58 10.14
CA VAL A 29 -18.21 7.67 10.36
C VAL A 29 -18.84 6.48 11.06
N LEU A 30 -18.84 5.32 10.40
CA LEU A 30 -19.28 4.07 11.02
C LEU A 30 -18.50 3.92 12.32
N GLN A 31 -19.15 4.21 13.45
CA GLN A 31 -18.53 4.03 14.76
C GLN A 31 -18.32 2.53 14.93
N ALA A 32 -17.06 2.13 15.07
CA ALA A 32 -16.68 0.75 15.38
C ALA A 32 -17.49 0.26 16.60
N ASN A 33 -18.14 -0.89 16.49
CA ASN A 33 -18.79 -1.52 17.63
C ASN A 33 -17.71 -2.22 18.47
N PRO A 34 -17.37 -1.73 19.68
CA PRO A 34 -16.26 -2.27 20.46
C PRO A 34 -16.52 -3.69 21.01
N SER A 35 -17.71 -4.26 20.82
CA SER A 35 -18.01 -5.65 21.22
C SER A 35 -17.67 -6.69 20.16
N HIS A 36 -17.36 -6.30 18.92
CA HIS A 36 -17.00 -7.23 17.84
C HIS A 36 -15.52 -7.09 17.54
N HIS A 37 -14.74 -8.14 17.83
CA HIS A 37 -13.35 -8.23 17.42
C HIS A 37 -13.23 -9.20 16.25
N LEU A 38 -12.60 -8.73 15.19
CA LEU A 38 -12.20 -9.56 14.06
C LEU A 38 -10.69 -9.42 13.95
N LYS A 39 -9.93 -10.45 14.34
CA LYS A 39 -8.47 -10.42 14.27
C LYS A 39 -8.00 -11.23 13.07
N TYR A 40 -7.28 -10.59 12.17
CA TYR A 40 -6.48 -11.24 11.14
C TYR A 40 -5.09 -11.49 11.71
N GLU A 41 -4.65 -12.74 11.69
CA GLU A 41 -3.27 -13.13 11.96
C GLU A 41 -2.68 -13.74 10.70
N VAL A 42 -1.69 -13.07 10.11
CA VAL A 42 -1.02 -13.52 8.88
C VAL A 42 0.47 -13.70 9.16
N LYS A 43 1.03 -14.81 8.68
CA LYS A 43 2.46 -15.10 8.74
C LYS A 43 2.95 -15.38 7.32
N GLY A 44 4.03 -14.72 6.92
CA GLY A 44 4.67 -14.92 5.63
C GLY A 44 6.15 -15.25 5.78
N ALA A 45 6.66 -16.13 4.92
CA ALA A 45 8.08 -16.47 4.80
C ALA A 45 8.46 -16.67 3.32
N ASN A 46 9.65 -17.22 3.05
CA ASN A 46 10.19 -17.45 1.70
C ASN A 46 10.17 -16.16 0.86
N ALA A 47 10.94 -15.18 1.33
CA ALA A 47 10.88 -13.82 0.83
C ALA A 47 11.66 -13.60 -0.48
N ARG A 48 11.21 -12.61 -1.25
CA ARG A 48 11.89 -12.08 -2.43
C ARG A 48 11.99 -10.56 -2.37
N LEU A 49 13.18 -10.04 -2.66
CA LEU A 49 13.35 -8.63 -2.99
C LEU A 49 12.95 -8.42 -4.45
N ILE A 50 11.97 -7.54 -4.68
CA ILE A 50 11.50 -7.15 -6.01
C ILE A 50 12.04 -5.76 -6.32
N ARG A 51 13.24 -5.70 -6.89
CA ARG A 51 13.94 -4.45 -7.10
C ARG A 51 15.08 -4.56 -8.10
N GLU A 52 15.01 -3.80 -9.18
CA GLU A 52 16.07 -3.72 -10.18
C GLU A 52 16.61 -2.28 -10.28
N VAL A 53 17.93 -2.13 -10.23
CA VAL A 53 18.59 -0.86 -10.55
C VAL A 53 18.84 -0.85 -12.06
N THR A 54 18.11 0.00 -12.78
CA THR A 54 18.02 -0.07 -14.25
C THR A 54 19.08 0.76 -14.98
N GLY A 55 19.97 1.43 -14.25
CA GLY A 55 20.98 2.32 -14.80
C GLY A 55 22.03 2.75 -13.77
N ALA A 56 22.81 3.77 -14.10
CA ALA A 56 23.75 4.35 -13.16
C ALA A 56 23.00 4.99 -11.99
N VAL A 57 23.38 4.64 -10.76
CA VAL A 57 22.77 5.19 -9.55
C VAL A 57 23.05 6.69 -9.49
N VAL A 58 21.98 7.50 -9.47
CA VAL A 58 22.06 8.96 -9.39
C VAL A 58 21.62 9.50 -8.03
N ALA A 59 20.90 8.70 -7.26
CA ALA A 59 20.52 8.99 -5.88
C ALA A 59 20.52 7.70 -5.06
N ASP A 60 20.85 7.79 -3.78
CA ASP A 60 20.79 6.71 -2.80
C ASP A 60 20.38 7.25 -1.42
N VAL A 61 19.87 6.35 -0.58
CA VAL A 61 19.60 6.59 0.84
C VAL A 61 20.48 5.63 1.63
N GLU A 62 21.48 6.18 2.32
CA GLU A 62 22.43 5.40 3.15
C GLU A 62 23.10 4.24 2.38
N GLY A 63 23.45 4.45 1.10
CA GLY A 63 24.05 3.43 0.25
C GLY A 63 23.06 2.48 -0.43
N VAL A 64 21.75 2.64 -0.18
CA VAL A 64 20.68 1.91 -0.88
C VAL A 64 20.24 2.74 -2.09
N PRO A 65 20.47 2.30 -3.34
CA PRO A 65 20.15 3.07 -4.54
C PRO A 65 18.69 3.48 -4.55
N ALA A 66 18.37 4.77 -4.68
CA ALA A 66 17.01 5.29 -4.74
C ALA A 66 16.54 5.49 -6.19
N GLN A 67 17.46 5.86 -7.09
CA GLN A 67 17.16 6.13 -8.50
C GLN A 67 18.33 5.74 -9.42
N PRO A 68 18.08 5.15 -10.61
CA PRO A 68 16.79 4.66 -11.11
C PRO A 68 16.48 3.24 -10.62
N VAL A 69 15.25 2.99 -10.18
CA VAL A 69 14.81 1.70 -9.60
C VAL A 69 13.44 1.27 -10.14
N HIS A 70 13.34 0.03 -10.59
CA HIS A 70 12.09 -0.64 -10.89
C HIS A 70 11.69 -1.59 -9.76
N ALA A 71 10.65 -1.28 -9.00
CA ALA A 71 10.26 -2.00 -7.77
C ALA A 71 9.14 -3.05 -7.93
N PHE A 72 8.73 -3.39 -9.16
CA PHE A 72 7.72 -4.43 -9.40
C PHE A 72 8.18 -5.61 -10.27
N VAL A 73 9.32 -5.46 -10.94
CA VAL A 73 10.01 -6.33 -11.91
C VAL A 73 9.16 -7.52 -12.38
N TRP A 74 8.56 -7.41 -13.57
CA TRP A 74 7.64 -8.43 -14.09
C TRP A 74 8.33 -9.56 -14.86
N TRP A 75 9.52 -9.31 -15.41
CA TRP A 75 10.25 -10.29 -16.24
C TRP A 75 11.10 -11.29 -15.42
N GLY A 76 11.06 -11.22 -14.09
CA GLY A 76 11.92 -12.03 -13.22
C GLY A 76 13.38 -11.65 -13.33
N GLY A 77 14.27 -12.63 -13.10
CA GLY A 77 15.72 -12.44 -13.28
C GLY A 77 16.39 -11.61 -12.18
N GLU A 78 17.34 -10.75 -12.56
CA GLU A 78 18.23 -10.05 -11.62
C GLU A 78 17.49 -9.11 -10.66
N GLY A 79 16.32 -8.60 -11.06
CA GLY A 79 15.47 -7.77 -10.22
C GLY A 79 14.55 -8.52 -9.25
N VAL A 80 14.58 -9.86 -9.25
CA VAL A 80 13.75 -10.72 -8.38
C VAL A 80 14.65 -11.70 -7.64
N VAL A 81 15.08 -11.31 -6.45
CA VAL A 81 16.12 -12.03 -5.69
C VAL A 81 15.51 -12.69 -4.46
N ARG A 82 15.73 -13.99 -4.27
CA ARG A 82 15.36 -14.67 -3.02
C ARG A 82 16.21 -14.15 -1.87
N ILE A 83 15.56 -13.88 -0.75
CA ILE A 83 16.18 -13.39 0.47
C ILE A 83 15.62 -14.12 1.68
N GLU A 84 16.37 -14.12 2.79
CA GLU A 84 15.84 -14.58 4.06
C GLU A 84 14.94 -13.49 4.65
N GLY A 85 13.74 -13.85 5.10
CA GLY A 85 12.85 -12.89 5.74
C GLY A 85 11.53 -13.50 6.17
N SER A 86 10.85 -12.77 7.06
CA SER A 86 9.50 -13.10 7.52
C SER A 86 8.67 -11.84 7.76
N ILE A 87 7.35 -12.01 7.72
CA ILE A 87 6.38 -10.99 8.10
C ILE A 87 5.32 -11.60 9.02
N LYS A 88 4.90 -10.83 10.02
CA LYS A 88 3.76 -11.10 10.88
C LYS A 88 2.82 -9.90 10.87
N ILE A 89 1.55 -10.15 10.59
CA ILE A 89 0.47 -9.14 10.60
C ILE A 89 -0.54 -9.59 11.64
N GLU A 90 -0.86 -8.71 12.59
CA GLU A 90 -1.91 -8.92 13.57
C GLU A 90 -2.78 -7.66 13.63
N VAL A 91 -3.88 -7.66 12.88
CA VAL A 91 -4.73 -6.47 12.73
C VAL A 91 -6.21 -6.77 12.92
N ASP A 92 -6.94 -5.74 13.32
CA ASP A 92 -8.38 -5.72 13.41
C ASP A 92 -8.92 -4.67 12.44
N PRO A 93 -9.51 -5.09 11.29
CA PRO A 93 -10.04 -4.17 10.29
C PRO A 93 -11.33 -3.47 10.74
N VAL A 94 -12.01 -3.93 11.79
CA VAL A 94 -13.21 -3.26 12.31
C VAL A 94 -12.80 -2.03 13.12
N SER A 95 -11.73 -2.15 13.91
CA SER A 95 -11.19 -1.06 14.73
C SER A 95 -10.05 -0.28 14.08
N ASN A 96 -9.59 -0.68 12.90
CA ASN A 96 -8.43 -0.12 12.20
C ASN A 96 -7.18 -0.06 13.09
N SER A 97 -6.92 -1.15 13.82
CA SER A 97 -5.84 -1.23 14.81
C SER A 97 -5.03 -2.52 14.68
N GLY A 98 -3.84 -2.55 15.28
CA GLY A 98 -2.98 -3.73 15.28
C GLY A 98 -1.52 -3.41 15.01
N GLU A 99 -0.79 -4.39 14.50
CA GLU A 99 0.64 -4.30 14.25
C GLU A 99 1.04 -5.14 13.03
N ILE A 100 1.96 -4.60 12.23
CA ILE A 100 2.70 -5.32 11.20
C ILE A 100 4.18 -5.25 11.54
N LYS A 101 4.84 -6.41 11.55
CA LYS A 101 6.28 -6.56 11.76
C LYS A 101 6.87 -7.40 10.63
N ALA A 102 7.90 -6.88 9.99
CA ALA A 102 8.68 -7.62 9.01
C ALA A 102 10.17 -7.50 9.31
N GLU A 103 10.91 -8.56 9.03
CA GLU A 103 12.37 -8.56 9.07
C GLU A 103 12.92 -9.37 7.90
N TRP A 104 13.99 -8.89 7.27
CA TRP A 104 14.63 -9.57 6.15
C TRP A 104 16.10 -9.20 6.03
N VAL A 105 16.87 -10.04 5.33
CA VAL A 105 18.28 -9.82 5.06
C VAL A 105 18.51 -9.78 3.56
N ASP A 106 19.05 -8.66 3.07
CA ASP A 106 19.46 -8.53 1.67
C ASP A 106 20.93 -8.10 1.56
N ARG A 107 21.35 -7.66 0.37
CA ARG A 107 22.74 -7.23 0.14
C ARG A 107 23.15 -5.96 0.89
N TYR A 108 22.21 -5.16 1.40
CA TYR A 108 22.50 -3.94 2.15
C TYR A 108 22.54 -4.19 3.66
N GLY A 109 21.92 -5.27 4.13
CA GLY A 109 22.04 -5.71 5.51
C GLY A 109 20.73 -6.28 6.06
N HIS A 110 20.57 -6.14 7.38
CA HIS A 110 19.40 -6.63 8.10
C HIS A 110 18.38 -5.52 8.27
N TRP A 111 17.21 -5.71 7.70
CA TRP A 111 16.10 -4.77 7.72
C TRP A 111 15.06 -5.17 8.75
N LYS A 112 14.44 -4.16 9.36
CA LYS A 112 13.20 -4.34 10.14
C LYS A 112 12.22 -3.23 9.82
N LEU A 113 10.95 -3.59 9.67
CA LEU A 113 9.84 -2.66 9.51
C LEU A 113 8.80 -2.92 10.60
N THR A 114 8.29 -1.86 11.21
CA THR A 114 7.17 -1.91 12.16
C THR A 114 6.14 -0.85 11.82
N GLN A 115 4.89 -1.27 11.65
CA GLN A 115 3.73 -0.39 11.43
C GLN A 115 2.68 -0.67 12.50
N THR A 116 2.33 0.37 13.26
CA THR A 116 1.27 0.33 14.29
C THR A 116 0.22 1.42 14.09
N LEU A 117 0.41 2.27 13.08
CA LEU A 117 -0.50 3.34 12.71
C LEU A 117 -1.04 3.02 11.33
N PHE A 118 -2.35 3.17 11.16
CA PHE A 118 -3.04 2.91 9.91
C PHE A 118 -3.74 4.20 9.48
N ALA A 119 -3.52 4.58 8.23
CA ALA A 119 -4.11 5.76 7.63
C ALA A 119 -4.43 5.49 6.17
N SER A 120 -5.61 5.88 5.74
CA SER A 120 -6.06 5.70 4.36
C SER A 120 -5.19 6.51 3.39
N PRO A 121 -4.88 5.99 2.20
CA PRO A 121 -4.18 6.73 1.16
C PRO A 121 -5.13 7.76 0.49
N ASP A 122 -4.56 8.69 -0.29
CA ASP A 122 -5.31 9.70 -1.04
C ASP A 122 -6.02 9.15 -2.31
N HIS A 123 -6.11 7.83 -2.44
CA HIS A 123 -6.78 7.12 -3.53
C HIS A 123 -7.74 6.07 -2.96
N PRO A 124 -8.68 5.53 -3.76
CA PRO A 124 -9.56 4.47 -3.30
C PRO A 124 -8.79 3.27 -2.76
N THR A 125 -9.31 2.67 -1.69
CA THR A 125 -8.68 1.55 -0.99
C THR A 125 -9.12 0.19 -1.50
N GLY A 126 -10.04 0.13 -2.47
CA GLY A 126 -10.34 -1.10 -3.19
C GLY A 126 -11.70 -1.14 -3.85
N LEU A 127 -11.93 -2.17 -4.67
CA LEU A 127 -13.26 -2.55 -5.13
C LEU A 127 -13.74 -3.79 -4.39
N ARG A 128 -14.79 -3.68 -3.56
CA ARG A 128 -15.38 -4.83 -2.85
C ARG A 128 -16.55 -5.39 -3.65
N ILE A 129 -16.80 -6.71 -3.56
CA ILE A 129 -18.05 -7.30 -4.10
C ILE A 129 -19.24 -6.68 -3.35
N GLY A 130 -20.16 -6.09 -4.11
CA GLY A 130 -21.34 -5.42 -3.59
C GLY A 130 -22.51 -6.36 -3.31
N SER A 131 -23.73 -5.81 -3.34
CA SER A 131 -24.97 -6.56 -3.09
C SER A 131 -25.25 -7.78 -4.00
N SER A 132 -24.51 -7.91 -5.12
CA SER A 132 -24.53 -9.08 -6.00
C SER A 132 -23.13 -9.45 -6.50
N ALA A 133 -22.93 -10.69 -6.92
CA ALA A 133 -21.66 -11.16 -7.48
C ALA A 133 -21.22 -10.41 -8.76
N SER A 134 -22.14 -9.70 -9.43
CA SER A 134 -21.87 -8.89 -10.63
C SER A 134 -21.65 -7.40 -10.34
N THR A 135 -21.69 -6.99 -9.07
CA THR A 135 -21.55 -5.58 -8.68
C THR A 135 -20.33 -5.42 -7.80
N THR A 136 -19.59 -4.33 -8.02
CA THR A 136 -18.50 -3.89 -7.15
C THR A 136 -18.80 -2.52 -6.58
N GLU A 137 -18.35 -2.28 -5.35
CA GLU A 137 -18.48 -1.01 -4.64
C GLU A 137 -17.09 -0.48 -4.34
N LEU A 138 -16.84 0.78 -4.68
CA LEU A 138 -15.57 1.45 -4.41
C LEU A 138 -15.49 1.77 -2.92
N VAL A 139 -14.49 1.19 -2.26
CA VAL A 139 -14.13 1.50 -0.88
C VAL A 139 -13.16 2.67 -0.92
N VAL A 140 -13.47 3.70 -0.16
CA VAL A 140 -12.64 4.90 0.03
C VAL A 140 -12.42 5.09 1.51
N ASP A 141 -11.30 5.73 1.86
CA ASP A 141 -11.00 6.15 3.23
C ASP A 141 -10.96 5.02 4.29
N ASP A 142 -10.67 3.77 3.89
CA ASP A 142 -10.54 2.62 4.80
C ASP A 142 -9.07 2.17 4.97
N PRO A 143 -8.41 2.42 6.14
CA PRO A 143 -6.99 2.15 6.34
C PRO A 143 -6.60 0.66 6.36
N ILE A 144 -7.52 -0.20 6.78
CA ILE A 144 -7.36 -1.65 6.83
C ILE A 144 -8.59 -2.28 6.18
N THR A 145 -8.48 -2.56 4.88
CA THR A 145 -9.61 -3.09 4.13
C THR A 145 -9.48 -4.58 3.89
N THR A 146 -10.61 -5.26 3.70
CA THR A 146 -10.68 -6.70 3.47
C THR A 146 -11.53 -7.03 2.25
N ASN A 147 -11.19 -8.12 1.58
CA ASN A 147 -11.92 -8.68 0.43
C ASN A 147 -12.12 -7.68 -0.70
N VAL A 148 -11.03 -7.02 -1.12
CA VAL A 148 -11.06 -6.01 -2.17
C VAL A 148 -10.21 -6.39 -3.37
N TYR A 149 -10.60 -5.93 -4.54
CA TYR A 149 -9.75 -5.90 -5.72
C TYR A 149 -8.90 -4.61 -5.73
N LEU A 150 -7.61 -4.75 -6.02
CA LEU A 150 -6.66 -3.64 -6.20
C LEU A 150 -5.91 -3.77 -7.53
N HIS A 151 -5.27 -2.67 -7.94
CA HIS A 151 -4.44 -2.56 -9.15
C HIS A 151 -5.23 -2.83 -10.43
N GLY A 152 -4.54 -3.24 -11.51
CA GLY A 152 -5.13 -3.44 -12.83
C GLY A 152 -6.08 -2.31 -13.25
N ASP A 153 -7.32 -2.66 -13.60
CA ASP A 153 -8.36 -1.73 -14.05
C ASP A 153 -9.34 -1.28 -12.96
N THR A 154 -9.01 -1.54 -11.68
CA THR A 154 -9.93 -1.31 -10.55
C THR A 154 -10.10 0.17 -10.18
N THR A 155 -9.24 1.06 -10.69
CA THR A 155 -9.07 2.45 -10.22
C THR A 155 -8.59 2.59 -8.76
N ALA A 156 -8.45 1.48 -8.03
CA ALA A 156 -7.94 1.43 -6.67
C ALA A 156 -6.45 1.06 -6.69
N GLY A 157 -5.62 2.11 -6.77
CA GLY A 157 -4.17 2.00 -6.95
C GLY A 157 -3.75 1.95 -8.43
N GLU A 158 -2.48 2.25 -8.68
CA GLU A 158 -1.89 2.21 -10.02
C GLU A 158 -1.81 0.76 -10.56
N PRO A 159 -1.83 0.54 -11.89
CA PRO A 159 -1.74 -0.79 -12.51
C PRO A 159 -0.31 -1.37 -12.49
N VAL A 160 0.35 -1.35 -11.33
CA VAL A 160 1.70 -1.89 -11.13
C VAL A 160 1.73 -3.42 -11.07
N LEU A 161 0.58 -4.03 -10.79
CA LEU A 161 0.28 -5.45 -10.84
C LEU A 161 -1.07 -5.65 -11.57
N PRO A 162 -1.36 -6.89 -12.02
CA PRO A 162 -2.71 -7.29 -12.42
C PRO A 162 -3.80 -6.90 -11.42
N THR A 163 -5.07 -6.99 -11.83
CA THR A 163 -6.18 -6.93 -10.87
C THR A 163 -6.08 -8.11 -9.89
N LEU A 164 -5.75 -7.82 -8.63
CA LEU A 164 -5.55 -8.82 -7.58
C LEU A 164 -6.71 -8.80 -6.59
N PHE A 165 -7.19 -9.98 -6.21
CA PHE A 165 -8.05 -10.11 -5.04
C PHE A 165 -7.19 -10.14 -3.77
N ASN A 166 -7.49 -9.22 -2.86
CA ASN A 166 -6.79 -9.06 -1.58
C ASN A 166 -7.72 -9.45 -0.44
N LEU A 167 -7.27 -10.43 0.35
CA LEU A 167 -7.92 -10.81 1.60
C LEU A 167 -7.84 -9.66 2.60
N LEU A 168 -6.69 -8.99 2.63
CA LEU A 168 -6.38 -7.87 3.51
C LEU A 168 -5.48 -6.89 2.76
N ALA A 169 -5.75 -5.60 2.89
CA ALA A 169 -4.83 -4.55 2.46
C ALA A 169 -4.77 -3.42 3.50
N THR A 170 -3.57 -2.91 3.76
CA THR A 170 -3.34 -1.87 4.76
C THR A 170 -2.48 -0.74 4.22
N TRP A 171 -2.69 0.46 4.77
CA TRP A 171 -1.85 1.64 4.52
C TRP A 171 -1.52 2.33 5.83
N GLY A 172 -0.37 2.99 5.87
CA GLY A 172 0.00 3.82 7.01
C GLY A 172 1.51 4.02 7.12
N PRO A 173 1.95 4.88 8.06
CA PRO A 173 3.35 5.11 8.27
C PRO A 173 4.01 3.96 9.05
N ALA A 174 5.26 3.66 8.72
CA ALA A 174 6.07 2.68 9.42
C ALA A 174 7.42 3.26 9.84
N THR A 175 7.97 2.64 10.88
CA THR A 175 9.38 2.79 11.25
C THR A 175 10.18 1.72 10.52
N VAL A 176 11.27 2.12 9.88
CA VAL A 176 12.20 1.22 9.18
C VAL A 176 13.58 1.35 9.79
N THR A 177 14.26 0.22 9.98
CA THR A 177 15.66 0.20 10.42
C THR A 177 16.50 -0.65 9.48
N LEU A 178 17.74 -0.22 9.27
CA LEU A 178 18.78 -0.96 8.55
C LEU A 178 19.96 -1.18 9.50
N ASN A 179 20.34 -2.44 9.68
CA ASN A 179 21.40 -2.86 10.61
C ASN A 179 21.19 -2.33 12.04
N GLY A 180 19.92 -2.24 12.46
CA GLY A 180 19.50 -1.76 13.77
C GLY A 180 19.60 -0.24 13.96
N GLN A 181 19.97 0.53 12.92
CA GLN A 181 19.88 1.98 12.91
C GLN A 181 18.59 2.43 12.22
N PRO A 182 17.95 3.54 12.64
CA PRO A 182 16.87 4.14 11.88
C PRO A 182 17.30 4.37 10.44
N PHE A 183 16.47 3.92 9.48
CA PHE A 183 16.65 4.22 8.07
C PHE A 183 15.74 5.41 7.77
N GLU A 184 16.28 6.61 7.84
CA GLU A 184 15.49 7.85 7.78
C GLU A 184 15.01 8.13 6.34
N ASN A 185 13.83 8.71 6.19
CA ASN A 185 13.29 9.12 4.88
C ASN A 185 13.74 10.56 4.54
N PRO A 186 14.75 10.78 3.68
CA PRO A 186 15.24 12.14 3.40
C PRO A 186 14.30 12.93 2.46
N PHE A 187 13.27 12.30 1.90
CA PHE A 187 12.39 12.92 0.92
C PHE A 187 11.17 13.60 1.57
N ASP A 188 10.72 13.10 2.74
CA ASP A 188 9.51 13.55 3.43
C ASP A 188 9.76 14.51 4.60
N GLY A 189 10.18 15.74 4.31
CA GLY A 189 10.06 16.90 5.21
C GLY A 189 10.51 16.69 6.68
N PRO A 190 9.92 17.43 7.67
CA PRO A 190 10.37 17.42 9.06
C PRO A 190 9.86 16.24 9.92
N THR A 191 9.05 15.33 9.38
CA THR A 191 8.56 14.11 10.05
C THR A 191 8.70 12.93 9.10
N PRO A 192 9.91 12.38 8.94
CA PRO A 192 10.25 11.48 7.84
C PRO A 192 9.84 10.03 8.15
N MET A 193 8.54 9.74 8.19
CA MET A 193 8.08 8.34 8.23
C MET A 193 8.03 7.77 6.83
N TRP A 194 8.33 6.48 6.69
CA TRP A 194 8.08 5.76 5.44
C TRP A 194 6.60 5.42 5.35
N LEU A 195 5.97 5.69 4.22
CA LEU A 195 4.62 5.19 3.94
C LEU A 195 4.72 3.73 3.54
N THR A 196 3.84 2.92 4.10
CA THR A 196 3.82 1.47 3.88
C THR A 196 2.47 1.07 3.30
N HIS A 197 2.52 0.14 2.36
CA HIS A 197 1.35 -0.56 1.87
C HIS A 197 1.59 -2.07 1.94
N VAL A 198 0.64 -2.79 2.52
CA VAL A 198 0.69 -4.24 2.64
C VAL A 198 -0.54 -4.82 1.96
N MET A 199 -0.34 -5.84 1.14
CA MET A 199 -1.40 -6.63 0.52
C MET A 199 -1.20 -8.10 0.85
N VAL A 200 -2.25 -8.75 1.35
CA VAL A 200 -2.35 -10.21 1.44
C VAL A 200 -3.26 -10.65 0.31
N SER A 201 -2.67 -11.13 -0.78
CA SER A 201 -3.34 -11.32 -2.06
C SER A 201 -3.30 -12.77 -2.54
N VAL A 202 -4.12 -13.06 -3.55
CA VAL A 202 -3.85 -14.19 -4.45
C VAL A 202 -2.50 -14.00 -5.13
N GLY A 203 -1.84 -15.12 -5.47
CA GLY A 203 -0.56 -15.10 -6.15
C GLY A 203 -0.68 -14.56 -7.58
N THR A 204 0.41 -13.98 -8.07
CA THR A 204 0.55 -13.51 -9.45
C THR A 204 1.94 -13.79 -10.01
N ARG A 205 2.90 -14.09 -9.13
CA ARG A 205 4.26 -14.38 -9.51
C ARG A 205 4.44 -15.88 -9.72
N HIS A 206 4.96 -16.23 -10.89
CA HIS A 206 5.31 -17.60 -11.23
C HIS A 206 6.60 -18.02 -10.50
N PRO A 207 6.88 -19.34 -10.35
CA PRO A 207 8.07 -19.83 -9.64
C PRO A 207 9.41 -19.27 -10.16
N ASN A 208 9.49 -18.96 -11.46
CA ASN A 208 10.65 -18.33 -12.13
C ASN A 208 10.78 -16.81 -11.84
N GLY A 209 9.86 -16.24 -11.05
CA GLY A 209 9.82 -14.83 -10.70
C GLY A 209 9.07 -13.92 -11.67
N THR A 210 8.51 -14.44 -12.76
CA THR A 210 7.77 -13.62 -13.74
C THR A 210 6.33 -13.34 -13.29
N VAL A 211 5.79 -12.20 -13.71
CA VAL A 211 4.35 -11.90 -13.69
C VAL A 211 3.89 -11.86 -15.14
N THR A 212 2.86 -12.63 -15.50
CA THR A 212 2.42 -12.79 -16.89
C THR A 212 1.02 -12.21 -17.11
N ALA A 213 0.68 -11.90 -18.36
CA ALA A 213 -0.68 -11.60 -18.79
C ALA A 213 -1.54 -12.89 -18.81
N ASN A 214 -2.87 -12.76 -18.97
CA ASN A 214 -3.86 -13.87 -18.98
C ASN A 214 -3.57 -15.04 -19.96
N ASN A 215 -2.64 -14.88 -20.90
CA ASN A 215 -2.22 -15.94 -21.81
C ASN A 215 -1.13 -16.85 -21.23
N GLY A 216 -0.62 -16.54 -20.03
CA GLY A 216 0.42 -17.31 -19.32
C GLY A 216 1.81 -17.27 -19.99
N THR A 217 1.98 -16.48 -21.07
CA THR A 217 3.22 -16.47 -21.87
C THR A 217 3.83 -15.09 -22.04
N GLU A 218 3.02 -14.04 -22.09
CA GLU A 218 3.49 -12.67 -22.22
C GLU A 218 3.74 -12.08 -20.84
N ILE A 219 4.81 -11.30 -20.70
CA ILE A 219 5.08 -10.57 -19.45
C ILE A 219 4.02 -9.50 -19.25
N TYR A 220 3.52 -9.38 -18.03
CA TYR A 220 2.58 -8.33 -17.66
C TYR A 220 3.14 -6.94 -17.95
N SER A 221 2.28 -6.04 -18.40
CA SER A 221 2.60 -4.63 -18.59
C SER A 221 1.43 -3.80 -18.09
N PRO A 222 1.67 -2.67 -17.40
CA PRO A 222 0.63 -1.71 -17.02
C PRO A 222 -0.20 -1.18 -18.21
N ALA A 223 0.27 -1.34 -19.45
CA ALA A 223 -0.53 -1.04 -20.65
C ALA A 223 -1.69 -2.03 -20.88
N LEU A 224 -1.64 -3.20 -20.23
CA LEU A 224 -2.60 -4.30 -20.29
C LEU A 224 -3.32 -4.44 -18.93
N GLN A 225 -3.86 -3.33 -18.41
CA GLN A 225 -4.38 -3.22 -17.03
C GLN A 225 -5.33 -4.35 -16.61
N SER A 226 -6.21 -4.80 -17.51
CA SER A 226 -7.19 -5.86 -17.25
C SER A 226 -6.69 -7.28 -17.56
N ALA A 227 -5.46 -7.43 -18.03
CA ALA A 227 -4.88 -8.72 -18.39
C ALA A 227 -3.72 -9.05 -17.46
N GLY A 228 -3.89 -10.08 -16.63
CA GLY A 228 -2.87 -10.54 -15.72
C GLY A 228 -3.23 -11.87 -15.11
N ASP A 229 -2.31 -12.81 -15.25
CA ASP A 229 -2.45 -14.14 -14.71
C ASP A 229 -2.38 -14.09 -13.18
N THR A 230 -3.31 -14.80 -12.55
CA THR A 230 -3.39 -14.92 -11.09
C THR A 230 -3.53 -16.38 -10.73
N GLN A 231 -3.02 -16.74 -9.56
CA GLN A 231 -2.96 -18.09 -9.02
C GLN A 231 -3.81 -18.10 -7.74
N PRO A 232 -5.12 -18.41 -7.81
CA PRO A 232 -6.02 -18.31 -6.65
C PRO A 232 -5.68 -19.25 -5.50
N ASP A 233 -4.96 -20.35 -5.81
CA ASP A 233 -4.50 -21.33 -4.83
C ASP A 233 -3.15 -20.96 -4.19
N ASP A 234 -2.52 -19.88 -4.69
CA ASP A 234 -1.28 -19.32 -4.16
C ASP A 234 -1.58 -18.03 -3.39
N ARG A 235 -0.77 -17.74 -2.37
CA ARG A 235 -0.96 -16.58 -1.50
C ARG A 235 0.33 -15.80 -1.38
N GLU A 236 0.22 -14.51 -1.60
CA GLU A 236 1.35 -13.60 -1.57
C GLU A 236 1.11 -12.52 -0.49
N VAL A 237 2.17 -12.13 0.22
CA VAL A 237 2.19 -10.88 0.98
C VAL A 237 3.14 -9.90 0.32
N HIS A 238 2.60 -8.85 -0.28
CA HIS A 238 3.38 -7.72 -0.77
C HIS A 238 3.55 -6.72 0.36
N LEU A 239 4.78 -6.46 0.75
CA LEU A 239 5.16 -5.37 1.63
C LEU A 239 5.93 -4.34 0.81
N VAL A 240 5.40 -3.13 0.72
CA VAL A 240 6.13 -2.01 0.12
C VAL A 240 6.26 -0.88 1.11
N PHE A 241 7.41 -0.19 1.10
CA PHE A 241 7.55 1.10 1.74
C PHE A 241 8.24 2.10 0.83
N HIS A 242 7.82 3.36 0.91
CA HIS A 242 8.21 4.42 0.00
C HIS A 242 8.00 5.82 0.60
N ASP A 243 8.58 6.83 -0.03
CA ASP A 243 8.33 8.25 0.28
C ASP A 243 6.92 8.67 -0.13
N ALA A 244 6.44 9.83 0.33
CA ALA A 244 5.21 10.41 -0.19
C ALA A 244 5.38 10.73 -1.69
N PRO A 245 4.33 10.60 -2.50
CA PRO A 245 4.43 10.90 -3.92
C PRO A 245 4.77 12.39 -4.12
N GLY A 246 5.90 12.66 -4.78
CA GLY A 246 6.33 14.01 -5.11
C GLY A 246 5.43 14.67 -6.17
N PRO A 247 5.47 16.01 -6.30
CA PRO A 247 4.68 16.73 -7.31
C PRO A 247 5.18 16.52 -8.75
N THR A 248 6.35 15.91 -8.92
CA THR A 248 7.01 15.69 -10.21
C THR A 248 7.35 14.21 -10.37
N LEU A 249 7.19 13.70 -11.60
CA LEU A 249 7.62 12.34 -11.94
C LEU A 249 9.14 12.21 -11.75
N VAL A 250 9.57 11.17 -11.04
CA VAL A 250 10.98 10.80 -10.90
C VAL A 250 11.34 9.88 -12.07
N GLU A 251 12.07 10.43 -13.04
CA GLU A 251 12.47 9.68 -14.25
C GLU A 251 13.31 8.45 -13.91
N GLY A 252 12.99 7.31 -14.53
CA GLY A 252 13.71 6.05 -14.32
C GLY A 252 13.28 5.25 -13.10
N ASN A 253 12.47 5.82 -12.20
CA ASN A 253 11.81 5.07 -11.13
C ASN A 253 10.48 4.48 -11.60
N PHE A 254 10.19 3.27 -11.13
CA PHE A 254 8.88 2.65 -11.26
C PHE A 254 8.47 2.01 -9.93
N PRO A 255 7.31 2.38 -9.36
CA PRO A 255 6.36 3.34 -9.90
C PRO A 255 6.82 4.80 -9.72
N PRO A 256 6.54 5.71 -10.67
CA PRO A 256 6.59 7.14 -10.39
C PRO A 256 5.39 7.56 -9.52
N PRO A 257 5.42 8.70 -8.80
CA PRO A 257 6.47 9.70 -8.72
C PRO A 257 7.42 9.51 -7.52
N PHE A 258 7.57 8.29 -7.01
CA PHE A 258 8.34 8.03 -5.79
C PHE A 258 9.85 8.16 -6.00
N SER A 259 10.53 8.82 -5.06
CA SER A 259 11.99 8.96 -5.06
C SER A 259 12.66 7.68 -4.56
N PHE A 260 12.00 6.94 -3.68
CA PHE A 260 12.45 5.68 -3.14
C PHE A 260 11.27 4.72 -2.99
N PHE A 261 11.40 3.53 -3.56
CA PHE A 261 10.42 2.47 -3.42
C PHE A 261 11.13 1.15 -3.15
N TYR A 262 10.63 0.40 -2.18
CA TYR A 262 11.22 -0.86 -1.76
C TYR A 262 10.12 -1.90 -1.57
N HIS A 263 10.25 -3.04 -2.24
CA HIS A 263 9.21 -4.05 -2.33
C HIS A 263 9.77 -5.43 -1.95
N VAL A 264 9.20 -5.99 -0.89
CA VAL A 264 9.46 -7.36 -0.44
C VAL A 264 8.19 -8.19 -0.60
N LEU A 265 8.32 -9.34 -1.24
CA LEU A 265 7.26 -10.31 -1.44
C LEU A 265 7.49 -11.53 -0.57
N PHE A 266 6.46 -12.07 0.07
CA PHE A 266 6.49 -13.34 0.81
C PHE A 266 5.50 -14.32 0.16
N GLU A 267 5.91 -15.58 -0.08
CA GLU A 267 5.11 -16.60 -0.82
C GLU A 267 4.56 -17.71 0.13
N ASP A 268 5.26 -18.02 1.23
CA ASP A 268 4.80 -19.05 2.18
C ASP A 268 3.86 -18.41 3.21
N VAL A 269 2.59 -18.20 2.83
CA VAL A 269 1.64 -17.37 3.57
C VAL A 269 0.53 -18.18 4.24
N ASP A 270 0.45 -18.05 5.57
CA ASP A 270 -0.63 -18.59 6.41
C ASP A 270 -1.54 -17.45 6.90
N VAL A 271 -2.86 -17.68 6.89
CA VAL A 271 -3.87 -16.70 7.27
C VAL A 271 -4.88 -17.33 8.22
N GLU A 272 -4.94 -16.83 9.43
CA GLU A 272 -5.96 -17.16 10.43
C GLU A 272 -6.87 -15.96 10.67
N ILE A 273 -8.18 -16.20 10.74
CA ILE A 273 -9.18 -15.18 11.05
C ILE A 273 -9.91 -15.62 12.31
N HIS A 274 -9.79 -14.81 13.36
CA HIS A 274 -10.41 -15.05 14.66
C HIS A 274 -11.56 -14.06 14.85
N HIS A 275 -12.74 -14.55 15.24
CA HIS A 275 -13.88 -13.72 15.58
C HIS A 275 -14.33 -14.00 17.01
N SER A 276 -14.68 -12.96 17.76
CA SER A 276 -15.41 -13.11 19.03
C SER A 276 -16.87 -12.72 18.82
N GLU A 277 -17.80 -13.57 19.27
CA GLU A 277 -19.23 -13.25 19.37
C GLU A 277 -19.53 -12.32 20.56
#